data_AF-A0A7W4CVD7-F1
#
_entry.id   AF-A0A7W4CVD7-F1
#
_cell.length_a   1.000
_cell.length_b   1.000
_cell.length_c   1.000
_cell.angle_alpha   90.00
_cell.angle_beta   90.00
_cell.angle_gamma   90.00
#
_symmetry.space_group_name_H-M   'P 1'
#
loop_
_entity.id
_entity.type
_entity.pdbx_description
1 polymer ?
#
loop_
_entity_poly.entity_id
_entity_poly.type
_entity_poly.pdbx_seq_one_letter_code
_entity_poly.pdbx_strand_id
1 'polypeptide(L)'
;MSQALKQVARRRAAEAFQKRREEHLAREAIIRDLVVEATTAFLERKRVISLAERRIAAALCELEELAVATAEAAALCGIEPREVVKLKRSHREEPR
;
A
#
# COMPACT_ATOMS: atom_id res chain seq x y z
N MET A 1 30.01 -39.54 35.69
CA MET A 1 28.75 -38.93 35.23
C MET A 1 28.09 -39.82 34.19
N SER A 2 26.89 -40.35 34.48
CA SER A 2 26.27 -41.44 33.70
C SER A 2 25.77 -40.97 32.32
N GLN A 3 25.80 -41.88 31.34
CA GLN A 3 25.31 -41.62 29.98
C GLN A 3 23.84 -41.15 29.94
N ALA A 4 23.03 -41.53 30.93
CA ALA A 4 21.64 -41.11 31.09
C ALA A 4 21.49 -39.59 31.28
N LEU A 5 22.37 -38.96 32.08
CA LEU A 5 22.34 -37.49 32.27
C LEU A 5 22.65 -36.74 30.97
N LYS A 6 23.56 -37.27 30.15
CA LYS A 6 23.89 -36.68 28.84
C LYS A 6 22.72 -36.79 27.86
N GLN A 7 21.99 -37.91 27.86
CA GLN A 7 20.79 -38.06 27.02
C GLN A 7 19.67 -37.11 27.44
N VAL A 8 19.41 -36.96 28.74
CA VAL A 8 18.40 -36.01 29.25
C VAL A 8 18.77 -34.57 28.87
N ALA A 9 20.03 -34.19 29.01
CA ALA A 9 20.51 -32.85 28.61
C ALA A 9 20.32 -32.59 27.11
N ARG A 10 20.65 -33.57 26.26
CA ARG A 10 20.44 -33.48 24.80
C ARG A 10 18.97 -33.33 24.44
N ARG A 11 18.09 -34.10 25.08
CA ARG A 11 16.65 -34.04 24.84
C ARG A 11 16.09 -32.66 25.20
N ARG A 12 16.45 -32.13 26.38
CA ARG A 12 16.03 -30.78 26.80
C ARG A 12 16.55 -29.70 25.87
N ALA A 13 17.79 -29.82 25.38
CA ALA A 13 18.35 -28.88 24.42
C ALA A 13 17.60 -28.92 23.08
N ALA A 14 17.26 -30.11 22.59
CA ALA A 14 16.47 -30.28 21.38
C ALA A 14 15.05 -29.70 21.51
N GLU A 15 14.38 -29.96 22.64
CA GLU A 15 13.05 -29.41 22.94
C GLU A 15 13.08 -27.88 23.03
N ALA A 16 14.08 -27.30 23.69
CA ALA A 16 14.25 -25.86 23.77
C ALA A 16 14.52 -25.22 22.40
N PHE A 17 15.32 -25.88 21.55
CA PHE A 17 15.58 -25.42 20.19
C PHE A 17 14.31 -25.45 19.33
N GLN A 18 13.54 -26.55 19.39
CA GLN A 18 12.29 -26.65 18.63
C GLN A 18 11.29 -25.58 19.07
N LYS A 19 11.10 -25.38 20.38
CA LYS A 19 10.21 -24.34 20.89
C LYS A 19 10.60 -22.95 20.38
N ARG A 20 11.90 -22.60 20.42
CA ARG A 20 12.38 -21.31 19.88
C ARG A 20 12.14 -21.18 18.39
N ARG A 21 12.32 -22.26 17.64
CA ARG A 21 12.07 -22.30 16.20
C ARG A 21 10.59 -22.10 15.89
N GLU A 22 9.70 -22.77 16.61
CA GLU A 22 8.25 -22.61 16.47
C GLU A 22 7.81 -21.17 16.79
N GLU A 23 8.29 -20.60 17.89
CA GLU A 23 8.01 -19.20 18.26
C GLU A 23 8.51 -18.22 17.19
N HIS A 24 9.69 -18.47 16.63
CA HIS A 24 10.23 -17.64 15.56
C HIS A 24 9.38 -17.73 14.29
N LEU A 25 9.03 -18.94 13.85
CA LEU A 25 8.17 -19.15 12.68
C LEU A 25 6.78 -18.54 12.86
N ALA A 26 6.21 -18.63 14.06
CA ALA A 26 4.93 -17.99 14.38
C ALA A 26 5.02 -16.45 14.25
N ARG A 27 6.11 -15.85 14.75
CA ARG A 27 6.35 -14.41 14.58
C ARG A 27 6.53 -14.02 13.12
N GLU A 28 7.29 -14.79 12.37
CA GLU A 28 7.49 -14.54 10.93
C GLU A 28 6.18 -14.65 10.15
N ALA A 29 5.33 -15.61 10.48
CA ALA A 29 4.00 -15.74 9.87
C ALA A 29 3.14 -14.50 10.15
N ILE A 30 3.07 -14.05 11.41
CA ILE A 30 2.33 -12.84 11.78
C ILE A 30 2.87 -11.60 11.03
N ILE A 31 4.19 -11.43 10.97
CA ILE A 31 4.80 -10.29 10.25
C ILE A 31 4.46 -10.35 8.77
N ARG A 32 4.53 -11.53 8.16
CA ARG A 32 4.17 -11.72 6.75
C ARG A 32 2.72 -11.32 6.48
N ASP A 33 1.80 -11.77 7.31
CA ASP A 33 0.38 -11.48 7.15
C ASP A 33 0.12 -9.96 7.28
N LEU A 34 0.71 -9.32 8.28
CA LEU A 34 0.61 -7.86 8.47
C LEU A 34 1.21 -7.08 7.28
N VAL A 35 2.33 -7.53 6.73
CA VAL A 35 2.95 -6.89 5.55
C VAL A 35 2.05 -7.03 4.32
N VAL A 36 1.45 -8.21 4.11
CA VAL A 36 0.51 -8.43 3.00
C VAL A 36 -0.73 -7.56 3.15
N GLU A 37 -1.30 -7.47 4.35
CA GLU A 37 -2.46 -6.63 4.63
C GLU A 37 -2.16 -5.14 4.39
N ALA A 38 -1.06 -4.64 4.95
CA ALA A 38 -0.65 -3.24 4.78
C ALA A 38 -0.35 -2.91 3.31
N THR A 39 0.29 -3.82 2.58
CA THR A 39 0.60 -3.63 1.16
C THR A 39 -0.68 -3.60 0.32
N THR A 40 -1.61 -4.51 0.59
CA THR A 40 -2.92 -4.54 -0.09
C THR A 40 -3.69 -3.26 0.15
N ALA A 41 -3.82 -2.82 1.41
CA ALA A 41 -4.50 -1.57 1.76
C ALA A 41 -3.85 -0.34 1.09
N PHE A 42 -2.52 -0.32 1.00
CA PHE A 42 -1.80 0.75 0.31
C PHE A 42 -2.08 0.75 -1.20
N LEU A 43 -2.08 -0.41 -1.85
CA LEU A 43 -2.38 -0.53 -3.28
C LEU A 43 -3.83 -0.16 -3.59
N GLU A 44 -4.77 -0.57 -2.75
CA GLU A 44 -6.18 -0.18 -2.86
C GLU A 44 -6.36 1.32 -2.73
N ARG A 45 -5.75 1.94 -1.70
CA ARG A 45 -5.77 3.39 -1.53
C ARG A 45 -5.19 4.10 -2.74
N LYS A 46 -4.04 3.64 -3.27
CA LYS A 46 -3.44 4.20 -4.48
C LYS A 46 -4.37 4.09 -5.69
N ARG A 47 -5.04 2.94 -5.86
CA ARG A 47 -6.00 2.73 -6.93
C ARG A 47 -7.19 3.68 -6.82
N VAL A 48 -7.75 3.86 -5.62
CA VAL A 48 -8.86 4.79 -5.37
C VAL A 48 -8.45 6.22 -5.66
N ILE A 49 -7.27 6.66 -5.19
CA ILE A 49 -6.74 7.99 -5.47
C ILE A 49 -6.56 8.20 -6.97
N SER A 50 -5.89 7.27 -7.66
CA SER A 50 -5.66 7.36 -9.10
C SER A 50 -6.98 7.42 -9.89
N LEU A 51 -7.98 6.63 -9.50
CA LEU A 51 -9.30 6.69 -10.13
C LEU A 51 -9.99 8.05 -9.90
N ALA A 52 -9.90 8.59 -8.69
CA ALA A 52 -10.45 9.91 -8.37
C ALA A 52 -9.75 11.01 -9.18
N GLU A 53 -8.42 10.98 -9.26
CA GLU A 53 -7.62 11.92 -10.05
C GLU A 53 -8.01 11.87 -11.54
N ARG A 54 -8.19 10.68 -12.11
CA ARG A 54 -8.66 10.53 -13.51
C ARG A 54 -10.06 11.11 -13.73
N ARG A 55 -10.99 10.87 -12.80
CA ARG A 55 -12.35 11.41 -12.89
C ARG A 55 -12.37 12.94 -12.78
N ILE A 56 -11.55 13.50 -11.89
CA ILE A 56 -11.39 14.95 -11.76
C ILE A 56 -10.77 15.51 -13.04
N ALA A 57 -9.71 14.89 -13.56
CA ALA A 57 -9.06 15.33 -14.79
C ALA A 57 -10.01 15.30 -16.00
N ALA A 58 -10.83 14.27 -16.13
CA ALA A 58 -11.86 14.18 -17.17
C ALA A 58 -12.87 15.33 -17.04
N ALA A 59 -13.41 15.57 -15.84
CA ALA A 59 -14.34 16.69 -15.61
C ALA A 59 -13.70 18.06 -15.90
N LEU A 60 -12.42 18.24 -15.57
CA LEU A 60 -11.68 19.47 -15.88
C LEU A 60 -11.47 19.67 -17.39
N CYS A 61 -11.31 18.59 -18.16
CA CYS A 61 -11.27 18.64 -19.62
C CYS A 61 -12.64 19.02 -20.21
N GLU A 62 -13.73 18.43 -19.70
CA GLU A 62 -15.10 18.80 -20.12
C GLU A 62 -15.41 20.28 -19.84
N LEU A 63 -14.99 20.81 -18.68
CA LEU A 63 -15.14 22.24 -18.36
C LEU A 63 -14.33 23.14 -19.31
N GLU A 64 -13.14 22.71 -19.73
CA GLU A 64 -12.35 23.43 -20.73
C GLU A 64 -13.04 23.48 -22.11
N GLU A 65 -13.69 22.38 -22.52
CA GLU A 65 -14.48 22.34 -23.75
C GLU A 65 -15.67 23.31 -23.71
N LEU A 66 -16.22 23.55 -22.52
CA LEU A 66 -17.24 24.57 -22.25
C LEU A 66 -16.69 26.00 -22.08
N ALA A 67 -15.40 26.21 -22.37
CA ALA A 67 -14.69 27.48 -22.23
C ALA A 67 -14.67 28.07 -20.80
N VAL A 68 -14.80 27.22 -19.78
CA VAL A 68 -14.66 27.63 -18.38
C VAL A 68 -13.19 27.95 -18.09
N ALA A 69 -12.94 29.11 -17.48
CA ALA A 69 -11.58 29.51 -17.14
C ALA A 69 -10.95 28.56 -16.12
N THR A 70 -9.65 28.27 -16.25
CA THR A 70 -8.92 27.34 -15.35
C THR A 70 -9.09 27.69 -13.87
N ALA A 71 -9.11 28.97 -13.51
CA ALA A 71 -9.31 29.41 -12.13
C ALA A 71 -10.72 29.11 -11.60
N GLU A 72 -11.73 29.21 -12.46
CA GLU A 72 -13.11 28.90 -12.13
C GLU A 72 -13.34 27.39 -12.01
N ALA A 73 -12.78 26.61 -12.94
CA ALA A 73 -12.78 25.15 -12.86
C ALA A 73 -12.05 24.64 -11.59
N ALA A 74 -10.93 25.26 -11.23
CA ALA A 74 -10.19 24.97 -10.00
C ALA A 74 -11.07 25.22 -8.75
N ALA A 75 -11.78 26.35 -8.70
CA ALA A 75 -12.69 26.68 -7.62
C ALA A 75 -13.88 25.71 -7.52
N LEU A 76 -14.49 25.33 -8.65
CA LEU A 76 -15.59 24.37 -8.69
C LEU A 76 -15.17 22.98 -8.19
N CYS A 77 -13.94 22.56 -8.50
CA CYS A 77 -13.40 21.28 -8.06
C CYS A 77 -12.75 21.35 -6.66
N GLY A 78 -12.66 22.53 -6.04
CA GLY A 78 -12.03 22.72 -4.73
C GLY A 78 -10.52 22.39 -4.71
N ILE A 79 -9.82 22.62 -5.82
CA ILE A 79 -8.39 22.34 -5.95
C ILE A 79 -7.61 23.58 -6.38
N GLU A 80 -6.31 23.59 -6.13
CA GLU A 80 -5.43 24.67 -6.55
C GLU A 80 -5.28 24.71 -8.08
N PRO A 81 -5.21 25.90 -8.72
CA PRO A 81 -5.05 26.02 -10.18
C PRO A 81 -3.83 25.29 -10.73
N ARG A 82 -2.73 25.20 -9.95
CA ARG A 82 -1.54 24.42 -10.33
C ARG A 82 -1.82 22.93 -10.43
N GLU A 83 -2.70 22.39 -9.59
CA GLU A 83 -3.08 20.98 -9.59
C GLU A 83 -3.97 20.66 -10.79
N VAL A 84 -4.81 21.60 -11.25
CA VAL A 84 -5.58 21.45 -12.50
C VAL A 84 -4.65 21.17 -13.69
N VAL A 85 -3.59 21.97 -13.85
CA VAL A 85 -2.64 21.81 -14.96
C VAL A 85 -1.93 20.46 -14.88
N LYS A 86 -1.50 20.07 -13.68
CA LYS A 86 -0.82 18.79 -13.43
C LYS A 86 -1.72 17.57 -13.71
N LEU A 87 -2.97 17.60 -13.24
CA LEU A 87 -3.94 16.53 -13.45
C LEU A 87 -4.29 16.39 -14.94
N LYS A 88 -4.53 17.49 -15.63
CA LYS A 88 -4.80 17.49 -17.08
C LYS A 88 -3.62 16.96 -17.90
N ARG A 89 -2.39 17.35 -17.56
CA ARG A 89 -1.19 16.83 -18.22
C ARG A 89 -1.07 15.32 -18.02
N SER A 90 -1.18 14.86 -16.78
CA SER A 90 -1.07 13.44 -16.45
C SER A 90 -2.14 12.60 -17.16
N HIS A 91 -3.37 13.13 -17.28
CA HIS A 91 -4.47 12.48 -18.00
C HIS A 91 -4.24 12.39 -19.52
N ARG A 92 -3.58 13.39 -20.12
CA ARG A 92 -3.24 13.39 -21.56
C ARG A 92 -2.05 12.48 -21.89
N GLU A 93 -1.18 12.22 -20.92
CA GLU A 93 0.02 11.37 -21.05
C GLU A 93 -0.27 9.88 -20.77
N GLU A 94 -1.41 9.53 -20.17
CA GLU A 94 -1.81 8.13 -19.97
C GLU A 94 -2.20 7.47 -21.31
N PRO A 95 -1.59 6.33 -21.69
CA PRO A 95 -2.06 5.55 -22.85
C PRO A 95 -3.47 5.01 -22.56
N ARG A 96 -4.34 5.10 -23.57
CA ARG A 96 -5.74 4.62 -23.52
C ARG A 96 -5.86 3.14 -23.19
#